data_AF-A0ABD5DDV8-F1
#
_entry.id   AF-A0ABD5DDV8-F1
#
_cell.length_a   1.000
_cell.length_b   1.000
_cell.length_c   1.000
_cell.angle_alpha   90.00
_cell.angle_beta   90.00
_cell.angle_gamma   90.00
#
_symmetry.space_group_name_H-M   'P 1'
#
loop_
_entity.id
_entity.type
_entity.pdbx_description
1 polymer ?
#
loop_
_entity_poly.entity_id
_entity_poly.type
_entity_poly.pdbx_seq_one_letter_code
_entity_poly.pdbx_strand_id
1 'polypeptide(L)' 'MNLLKPQQDSEPEEALETAMAMVASALSDSSRVSILCALMDGRAWTATELSTVAEVSASTTSGHLARLLSNGLVVCLA' A
#
# COMPACT_ATOMS: atom_id res chain seq x y z
N MET A 1 -37.63 23.68 -25.36
CA MET A 1 -36.72 24.04 -24.25
C MET A 1 -36.14 22.74 -23.71
N ASN A 2 -34.95 22.36 -24.17
CA ASN A 2 -34.23 21.22 -23.62
C ASN A 2 -33.32 21.78 -22.53
N LEU A 3 -33.59 21.42 -21.27
CA LEU A 3 -32.68 21.77 -20.18
C LEU A 3 -31.38 20.98 -20.39
N LEU A 4 -30.29 21.73 -20.59
CA LEU A 4 -28.94 21.25 -20.36
C LEU A 4 -28.93 20.66 -18.94
N LYS A 5 -28.94 19.33 -18.82
CA LYS A 5 -28.45 18.72 -17.59
C LYS A 5 -27.02 19.23 -17.44
N PRO A 6 -26.61 19.75 -16.28
CA PRO A 6 -25.20 20.00 -16.04
C PRO A 6 -24.51 18.66 -16.29
N GLN A 7 -23.57 18.66 -17.23
CA GLN A 7 -22.61 17.57 -17.33
C GLN A 7 -21.90 17.56 -15.98
N GLN A 8 -22.33 16.66 -15.09
CA GLN A 8 -21.59 16.38 -13.87
C GLN A 8 -20.29 15.74 -14.34
N ASP A 9 -19.21 16.52 -14.33
CA ASP A 9 -17.84 16.07 -14.50
C ASP A 9 -17.41 15.24 -13.26
N SER A 10 -18.11 14.13 -12.99
CA SER A 10 -17.95 13.29 -11.78
C SER A 10 -16.65 12.47 -11.75
N GLU A 11 -15.84 12.50 -12.80
CA GLU A 11 -14.76 11.54 -13.04
C GLU A 11 -13.42 11.76 -12.28
N PRO A 12 -13.11 12.86 -11.57
CA PRO A 12 -11.87 12.97 -10.77
C PRO A 12 -12.01 12.59 -9.29
N GLU A 13 -13.16 12.80 -8.66
CA GLU A 13 -13.33 12.65 -7.20
C GLU A 13 -13.43 11.17 -6.80
N GLU A 14 -14.18 10.37 -7.56
CA GLU A 14 -14.29 8.91 -7.36
C GLU A 14 -12.95 8.18 -7.57
N ALA A 15 -12.12 8.67 -8.50
CA ALA A 15 -10.79 8.13 -8.75
C ALA A 15 -9.84 8.38 -7.56
N LEU A 16 -9.92 9.57 -6.94
CA LEU A 16 -9.12 9.89 -5.76
C LEU A 16 -9.55 9.08 -4.54
N GLU A 17 -10.86 8.97 -4.30
CA GLU A 17 -11.41 8.14 -3.21
C GLU A 17 -10.95 6.68 -3.34
N THR A 18 -11.01 6.13 -4.56
CA THR A 18 -10.54 4.77 -4.85
C THR A 18 -9.04 4.62 -4.60
N ALA A 19 -8.22 5.59 -5.04
CA ALA A 19 -6.78 5.57 -4.81
C ALA A 19 -6.45 5.63 -3.31
N MET A 20 -7.14 6.51 -2.56
CA MET A 20 -7.00 6.59 -1.10
C MET A 20 -7.38 5.27 -0.42
N ALA A 21 -8.48 4.64 -0.85
CA ALA A 21 -8.91 3.35 -0.32
C ALA A 21 -7.88 2.24 -0.59
N MET A 22 -7.22 2.24 -1.74
CA MET A 22 -6.14 1.28 -2.05
C MET A 22 -4.94 1.46 -1.10
N VAL A 23 -4.48 2.70 -0.88
CA VAL A 23 -3.40 2.99 0.06
C VAL A 23 -3.80 2.60 1.48
N ALA A 24 -5.00 2.98 1.93
CA ALA A 24 -5.51 2.64 3.26
C ALA A 24 -5.57 1.11 3.46
N SER A 25 -6.08 0.37 2.46
CA SER A 25 -6.11 -1.10 2.48
C SER A 25 -4.70 -1.70 2.55
N ALA A 26 -3.74 -1.14 1.81
CA ALA A 26 -2.36 -1.60 1.85
C ALA A 26 -1.69 -1.33 3.21
N LEU A 27 -2.18 -0.38 4.01
CA LEU A 27 -1.62 -0.05 5.33
C LEU A 27 -2.37 -0.69 6.51
N SER A 28 -3.60 -1.19 6.33
CA SER A 28 -4.51 -1.57 7.41
C SER A 28 -4.17 -2.86 8.19
N ASP A 29 -2.89 -3.23 8.32
CA ASP A 29 -2.40 -4.42 9.01
C ASP A 29 -1.15 -4.05 9.80
N SER A 30 -1.13 -4.42 11.08
CA SER A 30 -0.03 -4.07 11.98
C SER A 30 1.33 -4.55 11.48
N SER A 31 1.40 -5.74 10.89
CA SER A 31 2.63 -6.34 10.37
C SER A 31 3.18 -5.51 9.21
N ARG A 32 2.30 -5.05 8.30
CA ARG A 32 2.69 -4.17 7.18
C ARG A 32 3.19 -2.81 7.67
N VAL A 33 2.55 -2.24 8.69
CA VAL A 33 3.01 -0.99 9.30
C VAL A 33 4.38 -1.18 9.96
N SER A 34 4.60 -2.26 10.71
CA SER A 34 5.90 -2.58 11.31
C SER A 34 7.01 -2.72 10.27
N ILE A 35 6.73 -3.39 9.14
CA ILE A 35 7.66 -3.50 8.01
C ILE A 35 8.02 -2.10 7.48
N LEU A 36 7.03 -1.25 7.23
CA LEU A 36 7.27 0.11 6.72
C LEU A 36 8.09 0.95 7.71
N CYS A 37 7.79 0.86 9.01
CA CYS A 37 8.57 1.52 10.04
C CYS A 37 10.03 1.04 10.07
N ALA A 38 10.28 -0.26 9.88
CA ALA A 38 11.64 -0.80 9.82
C ALA A 38 12.45 -0.21 8.66
N LEU A 39 11.82 -0.07 7.49
CA LEU A 39 12.45 0.47 6.27
C LEU A 39 12.80 1.97 6.37
N MET A 40 12.20 2.71 7.32
CA MET A 40 12.48 4.14 7.50
C MET A 40 13.91 4.43 7.99
N ASP A 41 14.65 3.41 8.44
CA ASP A 41 16.08 3.55 8.77
C ASP A 41 16.97 3.75 7.53
N GLY A 42 16.41 3.61 6.32
CA GLY A 42 17.07 3.88 5.04
C GLY A 42 18.01 2.77 4.57
N ARG A 43 18.07 1.64 5.26
CA ARG A 43 18.88 0.50 4.85
C ARG A 43 18.05 -0.50 4.03
N ALA A 44 18.74 -1.36 3.27
CA ALA A 44 18.09 -2.51 2.64
C ALA A 44 17.83 -3.60 3.68
N TRP A 45 16.61 -4.15 3.68
CA TRP A 45 16.20 -5.24 4.56
C TRP A 45 15.89 -6.50 3.75
N THR A 46 16.28 -7.66 4.28
CA THR A 46 15.84 -8.95 3.73
C THR A 46 14.43 -9.30 4.22
N ALA A 47 13.70 -10.12 3.46
CA ALA A 47 12.38 -10.60 3.88
C ALA A 47 12.42 -11.36 5.21
N THR A 48 13.52 -12.10 5.49
CA THR A 48 13.68 -12.81 6.76
C THR A 48 13.86 -11.84 7.93
N GLU A 49 14.69 -10.81 7.81
CA GLU A 49 14.82 -9.81 8.87
C GLU A 49 13.49 -9.08 9.10
N LEU A 50 12.77 -8.71 8.04
CA LEU A 50 11.46 -8.09 8.17
C LEU A 50 10.43 -9.00 8.86
N SER A 51 10.51 -10.31 8.62
CA SER A 51 9.64 -11.28 9.29
C SER A 51 9.85 -11.29 10.81
N THR A 52 11.10 -11.10 11.26
CA THR A 52 11.42 -10.99 12.69
C THR A 52 10.89 -9.70 13.30
N VAL A 53 10.97 -8.58 12.58
CA VAL A 53 10.46 -7.27 13.06
C VAL A 53 8.93 -7.25 13.12
N ALA A 54 8.28 -7.90 12.17
CA ALA A 54 6.82 -7.95 12.09
C ALA A 54 6.18 -9.08 12.91
N GLU A 55 7.00 -9.91 13.57
CA GLU A 55 6.56 -11.07 14.37
C GLU A 55 5.64 -12.04 13.61
N VAL A 56 5.88 -12.21 12.31
CA VAL A 56 5.12 -13.14 11.45
C VAL A 56 6.06 -14.06 10.69
N SER A 57 5.53 -15.15 10.13
CA SER A 57 6.34 -16.08 9.36
C SER A 57 6.95 -15.43 8.10
N ALA A 58 8.04 -16.00 7.59
CA ALA A 58 8.64 -15.54 6.33
C ALA A 58 7.68 -15.64 5.14
N SER A 59 6.82 -16.67 5.08
CA SER A 59 5.82 -16.81 4.00
C SER A 59 4.72 -15.74 4.11
N THR A 60 4.26 -15.42 5.32
CA THR A 60 3.34 -14.31 5.57
C THR A 60 3.97 -12.97 5.18
N THR A 61 5.23 -12.76 5.55
CA THR A 61 6.00 -11.55 5.22
C THR A 61 6.11 -11.37 3.70
N SER A 62 6.40 -12.42 2.94
CA SER A 62 6.42 -12.36 1.48
C SER A 62 5.08 -11.93 0.89
N GLY A 63 3.96 -12.43 1.43
CA GLY A 63 2.62 -12.00 1.02
C GLY A 63 2.35 -10.52 1.33
N HIS A 64 2.79 -10.05 2.50
CA HIS A 64 2.73 -8.63 2.86
C HIS A 64 3.58 -7.75 1.95
N LEU A 65 4.82 -8.15 1.66
CA LEU A 65 5.71 -7.44 0.73
C LEU A 65 5.13 -7.37 -0.68
N ALA A 66 4.53 -8.45 -1.17
CA ALA A 66 3.85 -8.45 -2.46
C ALA A 66 2.71 -7.43 -2.51
N ARG A 67 1.91 -7.32 -1.44
CA ARG A 67 0.82 -6.33 -1.35
C ARG A 67 1.35 -4.90 -1.27
N LEU A 68 2.42 -4.65 -0.52
CA LEU A 68 3.04 -3.33 -0.43
C LEU A 68 3.66 -2.92 -1.78
N LEU A 69 4.35 -3.85 -2.44
CA LEU A 69 4.96 -3.65 -3.76
C LEU A 69 3.91 -3.36 -4.84
N SER A 70 2.80 -4.12 -4.86
CA SER A 70 1.74 -3.91 -5.85
C SER A 70 1.05 -2.54 -5.71
N ASN A 71 1.14 -1.91 -4.53
CA ASN A 71 0.59 -0.58 -4.26
C ASN A 71 1.66 0.52 -4.30
N GLY A 72 2.89 0.20 -4.73
CA GLY A 72 3.98 1.18 -4.88
C GLY A 72 4.51 1.75 -3.57
N LEU A 73 4.24 1.11 -2.42
CA LEU A 73 4.68 1.59 -1.11
C LEU A 73 6.12 1.20 -0.76
N VAL A 74 6.65 0.17 -1.43
CA VAL A 74 8.03 -0.31 -1.27
C VAL A 74 8.59 -0.68 -2.64
N VAL A 75 9.92 -0.79 -2.71
CA VAL A 75 10.63 -1.29 -3.89
C VAL A 75 11.63 -2.36 -3.49
N CYS A 76 11.94 -3.26 -4.42
CA CYS A 76 13.05 -4.21 -4.26
C CYS A 76 14.28 -3.66 -4.98
N LEU A 77 15.42 -3.72 -4.31
CA LEU A 77 16.72 -3.43 -4.92
C LEU A 77 17.24 -4.68 -5.62
N ALA A 78 17.92 -4.50 -6.76
CA ALA A 78 18.56 -5.55 -7.53
C ALA A 78 20.03 -5.72 -7.15
#